data_AF-A0A8T7JYW0-F1
#
_entry.id   AF-A0A8T7JYW0-F1
#
_cell.length_a   1.000
_cell.length_b   1.000
_cell.length_c   1.000
_cell.angle_alpha   90.00
_cell.angle_beta   90.00
_cell.angle_gamma   90.00
#
_symmetry.space_group_name_H-M   'P 1'
#
loop_
_entity.id
_entity.type
_entity.pdbx_description
1 polymer ?
#
loop_
_entity_poly.entity_id
_entity_poly.type
_entity_poly.pdbx_seq_one_letter_code
_entity_poly.pdbx_strand_id
1 'polypeptide(L)'
;MSEAQAASALERLYEDTSVRDELMDADATVLLEWGAARVNLLAQQNLDDSHFEAAYLKLTRVMARVNRFVGKRHAADQTQQYELLQRLQAVAVESGYSCPQERLAAFAQQHSALDDSAAIRALTAVLEGRDSAAASTPPAPPNVAPPPAPPPASSPLNVLKNLFASKPSEGES
;
A
#
# COMPACT_ATOMS: atom_id res chain seq x y z
N MET A 1 18.76 21.63 14.41
CA MET A 1 18.73 21.34 12.97
C MET A 1 18.18 22.54 12.20
N SER A 2 18.78 22.92 11.07
CA SER A 2 18.32 24.04 10.24
C SER A 2 17.53 23.56 9.02
N GLU A 3 16.54 24.33 8.57
CA GLU A 3 15.74 24.04 7.36
C GLU A 3 16.64 23.80 6.12
N ALA A 4 17.75 24.52 6.02
CA ALA A 4 18.74 24.36 4.97
C ALA A 4 19.36 22.95 4.93
N GLN A 5 19.64 22.35 6.09
CA GLN A 5 20.23 21.02 6.14
C GLN A 5 19.22 19.92 5.73
N ALA A 6 17.93 20.12 6.01
CA ALA A 6 16.88 19.21 5.54
C ALA A 6 16.73 19.27 4.02
N ALA A 7 16.76 20.48 3.45
CA ALA A 7 16.73 20.69 2.01
C ALA A 7 17.95 20.04 1.31
N SER A 8 19.17 20.25 1.83
CA SER A 8 20.36 19.61 1.29
C SER A 8 20.35 18.08 1.44
N ALA A 9 19.74 17.54 2.49
CA ALA A 9 19.58 16.09 2.63
C ALA A 9 18.59 15.51 1.61
N LEU A 10 17.52 16.23 1.30
CA LEU A 10 16.58 15.84 0.24
C LEU A 10 17.24 15.88 -1.14
N GLU A 11 18.00 16.93 -1.45
CA GLU A 11 18.75 17.03 -2.71
C GLU A 11 19.72 15.86 -2.87
N ARG A 12 20.55 15.60 -1.85
CA ARG A 12 21.45 14.44 -1.84
C ARG A 12 20.71 13.12 -2.03
N LEU A 13 19.51 12.96 -1.46
CA LEU A 13 18.72 11.75 -1.59
C LEU A 13 18.26 11.53 -3.04
N TYR A 14 17.82 12.58 -3.73
CA TYR A 14 17.39 12.50 -5.13
C TYR A 14 18.56 12.32 -6.13
N GLU A 15 19.76 12.72 -5.73
CA GLU A 15 21.00 12.51 -6.49
C GLU A 15 21.60 11.13 -6.27
N ASP A 16 21.36 10.50 -5.11
CA ASP A 16 21.91 9.20 -4.76
C ASP A 16 21.39 8.11 -5.70
N THR A 17 22.27 7.62 -6.59
CA THR A 17 21.92 6.55 -7.51
C THR A 17 21.80 5.20 -6.81
N SER A 18 22.47 4.99 -5.68
CA SER A 18 22.51 3.70 -4.99
C SER A 18 21.17 3.29 -4.35
N VAL A 19 20.25 4.24 -4.21
CA VAL A 19 18.88 3.99 -3.74
C VAL A 19 17.89 3.72 -4.88
N ARG A 20 18.30 3.81 -6.15
CA ARG A 20 17.42 3.67 -7.33
C ARG A 20 17.97 2.83 -8.49
N ASP A 21 19.26 2.49 -8.49
CA ASP A 21 19.95 1.89 -9.64
C ASP A 21 19.44 0.51 -10.09
N GLU A 22 18.75 -0.23 -9.21
CA GLU A 22 18.21 -1.55 -9.51
C GLU A 22 16.70 -1.51 -9.80
N LEU A 23 16.07 -0.33 -9.74
CA LEU A 23 14.63 -0.13 -9.90
C LEU A 23 14.29 0.57 -11.22
N MET A 24 13.08 0.35 -11.72
CA MET A 24 12.52 1.20 -12.77
C MET A 24 12.14 2.57 -12.20
N ASP A 25 12.10 3.60 -13.05
CA ASP A 25 11.83 4.99 -12.63
C ASP A 25 10.56 5.14 -11.78
N ALA A 26 9.48 4.43 -12.15
CA ALA A 26 8.22 4.47 -11.43
C ALA A 26 8.36 3.90 -10.00
N ASP A 27 9.08 2.78 -9.84
CA ASP A 27 9.28 2.13 -8.55
C ASP A 27 10.30 2.88 -7.68
N ALA A 28 11.35 3.41 -8.31
CA ALA A 28 12.32 4.30 -7.67
C ALA A 28 11.64 5.54 -7.08
N THR A 29 10.66 6.11 -7.78
CA THR A 29 9.88 7.25 -7.28
C THR A 29 9.16 6.91 -5.98
N VAL A 30 8.53 5.73 -5.89
CA VAL A 30 7.85 5.28 -4.66
C VAL A 30 8.83 5.16 -3.47
N LEU A 31 10.03 4.63 -3.72
CA LEU A 31 11.05 4.53 -2.68
C LEU A 31 11.61 5.90 -2.27
N LEU A 32 11.82 6.80 -3.22
CA LEU A 32 12.29 8.17 -2.98
C LEU A 32 11.27 8.99 -2.19
N GLU A 33 9.98 8.89 -2.51
CA GLU A 33 8.92 9.55 -1.75
C GLU A 33 8.89 9.10 -0.27
N TRP A 34 9.06 7.79 -0.04
CA TRP A 34 9.19 7.25 1.31
C TRP A 34 10.44 7.79 2.03
N GLY A 35 11.58 7.80 1.35
CA GLY A 35 12.83 8.36 1.89
C GLY A 35 12.70 9.84 2.22
N ALA A 36 12.10 10.63 1.34
CA ALA A 36 11.88 12.06 1.53
C ALA A 36 10.96 12.33 2.73
N ALA A 37 9.86 11.57 2.86
CA ALA A 37 9.00 11.64 4.04
C ALA A 37 9.80 11.35 5.32
N ARG A 38 10.74 10.40 5.28
CA ARG A 38 11.56 10.06 6.44
C ARG A 38 12.62 11.10 6.78
N VAL A 39 13.25 11.73 5.78
CA VAL A 39 14.15 12.89 5.97
C VAL A 39 13.40 14.03 6.65
N ASN A 40 12.17 14.33 6.21
CA ASN A 40 11.32 15.34 6.85
C ASN A 40 11.00 15.00 8.31
N LEU A 41 10.69 13.73 8.61
CA LEU A 41 10.48 13.29 10.00
C LEU A 41 11.75 13.39 10.85
N LEU A 42 12.93 13.14 10.29
CA LEU A 42 14.21 13.34 10.99
C LEU A 42 14.47 14.82 11.30
N ALA A 43 14.15 15.71 10.35
CA ALA A 43 14.30 17.15 10.54
C ALA A 43 13.42 17.68 11.68
N GLN A 44 12.24 17.08 11.89
CA GLN A 44 11.30 17.44 12.97
C GLN A 44 11.77 16.99 14.38
N GLN A 45 12.77 16.12 14.48
CA GLN A 45 13.23 15.55 15.76
C GLN A 45 14.19 16.45 16.54
N ASN A 46 14.49 17.67 16.05
CA ASN A 46 15.42 18.61 16.68
C ASN A 46 16.81 18.00 16.99
N LEU A 47 17.27 17.06 16.15
CA LEU A 47 18.61 16.48 16.24
C LEU A 47 19.67 17.56 15.99
N ASP A 48 20.85 17.43 16.60
CA ASP A 48 22.03 18.15 16.14
C ASP A 48 22.53 17.56 14.82
N ASP A 49 23.42 18.31 14.17
CA ASP A 49 23.85 18.04 12.81
C ASP A 49 24.54 16.67 12.69
N SER A 50 25.31 16.25 13.70
CA SER A 50 26.01 14.97 13.71
C SER A 50 25.02 13.80 13.84
N HIS A 51 24.03 13.92 14.73
CA HIS A 51 23.02 12.89 14.89
C HIS A 51 22.08 12.80 13.68
N PHE A 52 21.73 13.94 13.08
CA PHE A 52 20.95 13.97 11.86
C PHE A 52 21.69 13.26 10.71
N GLU A 53 22.97 13.59 10.49
CA GLU A 53 23.75 12.95 9.43
C GLU A 53 23.90 11.44 9.66
N ALA A 54 24.13 11.02 10.90
CA ALA A 54 24.16 9.59 11.24
C ALA A 54 22.82 8.89 10.96
N ALA A 55 21.69 9.55 11.24
CA ALA A 55 20.36 9.03 10.95
C ALA A 55 20.06 9.00 9.44
N TYR A 56 20.48 10.02 8.71
CA TYR A 56 20.37 10.11 7.25
C TYR A 56 21.14 8.96 6.57
N LEU A 57 22.40 8.73 6.97
CA LEU A 57 23.22 7.64 6.43
C LEU A 57 22.63 6.26 6.73
N LYS A 58 21.97 6.09 7.89
CA LYS A 58 21.25 4.86 8.23
C LYS A 58 20.03 4.67 7.32
N LEU A 59 19.27 5.74 7.07
CA LEU A 59 18.13 5.71 6.15
C LEU A 59 18.54 5.30 4.73
N THR A 60 19.55 5.94 4.15
CA THR A 60 19.99 5.62 2.77
C THR A 60 20.50 4.19 2.64
N ARG A 61 21.18 3.66 3.66
CA ARG A 61 21.56 2.23 3.70
C ARG A 61 20.36 1.29 3.69
N VAL A 62 19.31 1.60 4.45
CA VAL A 62 18.06 0.82 4.44
C VAL A 62 17.41 0.89 3.06
N MET A 63 17.31 2.08 2.48
CA MET A 63 16.77 2.27 1.11
C MET A 63 17.55 1.47 0.07
N ALA A 64 18.88 1.48 0.11
CA ALA A 64 19.72 0.69 -0.78
C ALA A 64 19.46 -0.83 -0.65
N ARG A 65 19.12 -1.31 0.56
CA ARG A 65 18.73 -2.73 0.76
C ARG A 65 17.35 -3.03 0.18
N VAL A 66 16.39 -2.11 0.31
CA VAL A 66 15.06 -2.24 -0.33
C VAL A 66 15.19 -2.27 -1.85
N ASN A 67 15.88 -1.28 -2.43
CA ASN A 67 16.23 -1.19 -3.86
C ASN A 67 16.84 -2.52 -4.34
N ARG A 68 17.89 -2.99 -3.67
CA ARG A 68 18.59 -4.22 -4.05
C ARG A 68 17.75 -5.49 -3.91
N PHE A 69 16.87 -5.58 -2.91
CA PHE A 69 15.97 -6.73 -2.80
C PHE A 69 14.98 -6.70 -3.97
N VAL A 70 14.29 -5.58 -4.18
CA VAL A 70 13.22 -5.48 -5.16
C VAL A 70 13.76 -5.66 -6.59
N GLY A 71 14.87 -5.00 -6.94
CA GLY A 71 15.46 -5.14 -8.27
C GLY A 71 16.00 -6.54 -8.59
N LYS A 72 16.41 -7.32 -7.57
CA LYS A 72 16.98 -8.66 -7.78
C LYS A 72 16.00 -9.80 -7.54
N ARG A 73 14.84 -9.55 -6.92
CA ARG A 73 13.93 -10.62 -6.49
C ARG A 73 13.48 -11.52 -7.63
N HIS A 74 13.27 -10.98 -8.83
CA HIS A 74 12.78 -11.75 -9.99
C HIS A 74 13.83 -12.68 -10.59
N ALA A 75 15.12 -12.34 -10.45
CA ALA A 75 16.23 -13.14 -10.94
C ALA A 75 16.85 -14.04 -9.84
N ALA A 76 16.53 -13.77 -8.58
CA ALA A 76 17.06 -14.50 -7.43
C ALA A 76 16.24 -15.76 -7.13
N ASP A 77 16.92 -16.84 -6.76
CA ASP A 77 16.25 -18.01 -6.20
C ASP A 77 15.74 -17.76 -4.76
N GLN A 78 14.95 -18.68 -4.22
CA GLN A 78 14.35 -18.52 -2.89
C GLN A 78 15.40 -18.36 -1.76
N THR A 79 16.56 -19.00 -1.88
CA THR A 79 17.65 -18.88 -0.90
C THR A 79 18.25 -17.49 -0.97
N GLN A 80 18.53 -17.00 -2.17
CA GLN A 80 19.06 -15.66 -2.42
C GLN A 80 18.08 -14.57 -1.98
N GLN A 81 16.78 -14.73 -2.25
CA GLN A 81 15.74 -13.82 -1.76
C GLN A 81 15.73 -13.75 -0.24
N TYR A 82 15.82 -14.90 0.43
CA TYR A 82 15.89 -14.96 1.89
C TYR A 82 17.16 -14.26 2.43
N GLU A 83 18.32 -14.48 1.81
CA GLU A 83 19.56 -13.78 2.20
C GLU A 83 19.45 -12.26 2.05
N LEU A 84 18.82 -11.78 0.96
CA LEU A 84 18.60 -10.35 0.75
C LEU A 84 17.69 -9.76 1.84
N LEU A 85 16.62 -10.46 2.22
CA LEU A 85 15.74 -10.06 3.32
C LEU A 85 16.45 -10.08 4.67
N GLN A 86 17.28 -11.09 4.96
CA GLN A 86 18.08 -11.17 6.18
C GLN A 86 19.07 -10.00 6.28
N ARG A 87 19.73 -9.63 5.17
CA ARG A 87 20.63 -8.46 5.13
C ARG A 87 19.86 -7.16 5.32
N LEU A 88 18.67 -7.04 4.75
CA LEU A 88 17.79 -5.89 4.97
C LEU A 88 17.40 -5.80 6.46
N GLN A 89 17.00 -6.91 7.08
CA GLN A 89 16.66 -6.96 8.50
C GLN A 89 17.82 -6.52 9.39
N ALA A 90 19.01 -7.05 9.16
CA ALA A 90 20.20 -6.70 9.93
C ALA A 90 20.47 -5.19 9.87
N VAL A 91 20.48 -4.60 8.67
CA VAL A 91 20.69 -3.16 8.48
C VAL A 91 19.56 -2.32 9.09
N ALA A 92 18.32 -2.78 8.99
CA ALA A 92 17.17 -2.11 9.59
C ALA A 92 17.28 -2.05 11.12
N VAL A 93 17.61 -3.17 11.76
CA VAL A 93 17.78 -3.25 13.22
C VAL A 93 18.97 -2.41 13.69
N GLU A 94 20.13 -2.48 13.01
CA GLU A 94 21.29 -1.60 13.27
C GLU A 94 20.95 -0.11 13.12
N SER A 95 20.00 0.19 12.24
CA SER A 95 19.51 1.55 11.98
C SER A 95 18.44 2.01 12.97
N GLY A 96 18.00 1.15 13.89
CA GLY A 96 16.99 1.45 14.91
C GLY A 96 15.54 1.25 14.45
N TYR A 97 15.31 0.61 13.30
CA TYR A 97 13.97 0.23 12.85
C TYR A 97 13.52 -1.08 13.51
N SER A 98 12.22 -1.16 13.81
CA SER A 98 11.60 -2.40 14.27
C SER A 98 11.27 -3.27 13.06
N CYS A 99 12.03 -4.34 12.86
CA CYS A 99 11.80 -5.31 11.79
C CYS A 99 11.57 -6.71 12.40
N PRO A 100 10.38 -6.97 12.97
CA PRO A 100 10.08 -8.26 13.59
C PRO A 100 10.16 -9.37 12.53
N GLN A 101 10.86 -10.45 12.88
CA GLN A 101 11.13 -11.56 11.96
C GLN A 101 9.85 -12.19 11.42
N GLU A 102 8.78 -12.22 12.21
CA GLU A 102 7.46 -12.73 11.81
C GLU A 102 6.86 -11.95 10.65
N ARG A 103 6.94 -10.61 10.67
CA ARG A 103 6.43 -9.77 9.57
C ARG A 103 7.26 -9.92 8.31
N LEU A 104 8.58 -10.02 8.46
CA LEU A 104 9.47 -10.24 7.34
C LEU A 104 9.26 -11.63 6.71
N ALA A 105 8.98 -12.65 7.54
CA ALA A 105 8.62 -13.99 7.08
C ALA A 105 7.27 -14.01 6.35
N ALA A 106 6.27 -13.28 6.85
CA ALA A 106 4.99 -13.12 6.15
C ALA A 106 5.18 -12.44 4.79
N PHE A 107 5.98 -11.38 4.73
CA PHE A 107 6.36 -10.74 3.47
C PHE A 107 7.08 -11.70 2.51
N ALA A 108 8.02 -12.51 3.03
CA ALA A 108 8.78 -13.51 2.27
C ALA A 108 7.87 -14.56 1.58
N GLN A 109 6.65 -14.78 2.07
CA GLN A 109 5.68 -15.69 1.46
C GLN A 109 4.82 -15.03 0.38
N GLN A 110 4.66 -13.71 0.42
CA GLN A 110 3.68 -12.98 -0.39
C GLN A 110 4.32 -12.15 -1.51
N HIS A 111 5.60 -11.78 -1.38
CA HIS A 111 6.22 -10.83 -2.29
C HIS A 111 6.23 -11.29 -3.75
N SER A 112 6.27 -12.59 -4.04
CA SER A 112 6.28 -13.11 -5.42
C SER A 112 5.02 -12.75 -6.23
N ALA A 113 3.90 -12.45 -5.56
CA ALA A 113 2.65 -12.03 -6.20
C ALA A 113 2.53 -10.50 -6.35
N LEU A 114 3.44 -9.73 -5.76
CA LEU A 114 3.41 -8.26 -5.78
C LEU A 114 4.19 -7.73 -6.98
N ASP A 115 3.75 -6.62 -7.57
CA ASP A 115 4.60 -5.77 -8.41
C ASP A 115 5.68 -5.06 -7.57
N ASP A 116 6.67 -4.43 -8.23
CA ASP A 116 7.82 -3.84 -7.55
C ASP A 116 7.41 -2.69 -6.62
N SER A 117 6.55 -1.78 -7.09
CA SER A 117 5.97 -0.70 -6.28
C SER A 117 5.20 -1.23 -5.06
N ALA A 118 4.38 -2.27 -5.22
CA ALA A 118 3.67 -2.91 -4.12
C ALA A 118 4.62 -3.59 -3.13
N ALA A 119 5.69 -4.23 -3.62
CA ALA A 119 6.72 -4.84 -2.78
C ALA A 119 7.49 -3.79 -1.97
N ILE A 120 7.84 -2.64 -2.57
CA ILE A 120 8.48 -1.51 -1.88
C ILE A 120 7.57 -1.02 -0.75
N ARG A 121 6.30 -0.73 -1.04
CA ARG A 121 5.33 -0.25 -0.03
C ARG A 121 5.13 -1.24 1.12
N ALA A 122 5.05 -2.53 0.80
CA ALA A 122 4.91 -3.57 1.82
C ALA A 122 6.17 -3.66 2.70
N LEU A 123 7.37 -3.61 2.12
CA LEU A 123 8.62 -3.62 2.88
C LEU A 123 8.78 -2.39 3.76
N THR A 124 8.49 -1.20 3.25
CA THR A 124 8.60 0.04 4.05
C THR A 124 7.56 0.07 5.16
N ALA A 125 6.36 -0.48 4.97
CA ALA A 125 5.37 -0.66 6.03
C ALA A 125 5.86 -1.58 7.15
N VAL A 126 6.54 -2.70 6.80
CA VAL A 126 7.16 -3.60 7.79
C VAL A 126 8.18 -2.84 8.65
N LEU A 127 9.01 -2.00 8.02
CA LEU A 127 10.04 -1.21 8.71
C LEU A 127 9.47 -0.11 9.62
N GLU A 128 8.33 0.47 9.25
CA GLU A 128 7.65 1.49 10.07
C GLU A 128 6.94 0.91 11.28
N GLY A 129 6.85 -0.42 11.39
CA GLY A 129 6.06 -1.06 12.43
C GLY A 129 4.55 -0.86 12.23
N ARG A 130 4.11 -0.25 11.12
CA ARG A 130 2.70 -0.11 10.77
C ARG A 130 2.21 -1.45 10.22
N ASP A 131 1.20 -2.01 10.86
CA ASP A 131 0.43 -3.08 10.25
C ASP A 131 -0.07 -2.57 8.90
N SER A 132 0.31 -3.27 7.82
CA SER A 132 -0.41 -3.18 6.56
C SER A 132 -1.78 -3.85 6.76
N ALA A 133 -2.61 -3.24 7.61
CA ALA A 133 -3.99 -3.62 7.89
C ALA A 133 -4.97 -2.68 7.16
N ALA A 134 -4.51 -2.01 6.09
CA ALA A 134 -5.33 -1.13 5.26
C ALA A 134 -5.55 -1.66 3.82
N ALA A 135 -5.17 -2.90 3.52
CA ALA A 135 -5.48 -3.55 2.24
C ALA A 135 -6.34 -4.82 2.38
N SER A 136 -7.00 -5.00 3.53
CA SER A 136 -8.07 -5.99 3.70
C SER A 136 -9.42 -5.29 3.79
N THR A 137 -9.82 -4.66 2.70
CA THR A 137 -11.23 -4.64 2.34
C THR A 137 -11.30 -5.23 0.93
N PRO A 138 -11.63 -6.51 0.76
CA PRO A 138 -12.37 -6.87 -0.44
C PRO A 138 -13.57 -5.91 -0.51
N PRO A 139 -13.87 -5.28 -1.66
CA PRO A 139 -15.09 -4.50 -1.79
C PRO A 139 -16.23 -5.44 -1.40
N ALA A 140 -16.90 -5.12 -0.30
CA ALA A 140 -18.17 -5.76 -0.01
C ALA A 140 -19.01 -5.59 -1.29
N PRO A 141 -19.57 -6.67 -1.87
CA PRO A 141 -20.57 -6.48 -2.92
C PRO A 141 -21.59 -5.51 -2.35
N PRO A 142 -22.04 -4.50 -3.11
CA PRO A 142 -23.04 -3.57 -2.63
C PRO A 142 -24.27 -4.38 -2.26
N ASN A 143 -24.46 -4.64 -0.96
CA ASN A 143 -25.71 -5.12 -0.42
C ASN A 143 -26.66 -3.93 -0.50
N VAL A 144 -27.18 -3.72 -1.70
CA VAL A 144 -28.35 -2.89 -1.95
C VAL A 144 -29.49 -3.58 -1.21
N ALA A 145 -29.71 -3.14 0.03
CA ALA A 145 -30.98 -3.34 0.68
C ALA A 145 -32.05 -2.77 -0.27
N PRO A 146 -33.04 -3.57 -0.72
CA PRO A 146 -34.16 -3.00 -1.45
C PRO A 146 -34.84 -1.97 -0.53
N PRO A 147 -35.21 -0.79 -1.05
CA PRO A 147 -35.91 0.21 -0.25
C PRO A 147 -37.22 -0.37 0.29
N PRO A 148 -37.66 0.01 1.50
CA PRO A 148 -38.98 -0.33 1.99
C PRO A 148 -40.03 0.25 1.02
N ALA A 149 -40.92 -0.61 0.53
CA ALA A 149 -42.03 -0.19 -0.32
C ALA A 149 -42.87 0.88 0.41
N PRO A 150 -43.24 1.99 -0.27
CA PRO A 150 -44.19 2.94 0.29
C PRO A 150 -45.58 2.27 0.43
N PRO A 151 -46.38 2.66 1.42
CA PRO A 151 -47.73 2.12 1.61
C PRO A 151 -48.62 2.46 0.40
N PRO A 152 -49.55 1.57 0.00
CA PRO A 152 -50.52 1.90 -1.04
C PRO A 152 -51.43 3.03 -0.54
N ALA A 153 -51.29 4.20 -1.15
CA ALA A 153 -52.21 5.31 -0.97
C ALA A 153 -53.57 4.95 -1.55
N SER A 154 -54.59 5.32 -0.78
CA SER A 154 -56.02 5.10 -0.93
C SER A 154 -56.61 5.37 -2.31
N SER A 155 -57.63 4.58 -2.64
CA SER A 155 -58.63 4.79 -3.69
C SER A 155 -59.19 6.22 -3.73
N PRO A 156 -59.70 6.65 -4.89
CA PRO A 156 -61.14 6.94 -4.92
C PRO A 156 -61.89 6.45 -6.16
N LEU A 157 -63.18 6.18 -5.91
CA LEU A 157 -64.29 5.96 -6.85
C LEU A 157 -64.39 7.01 -7.97
N ASN A 158 -64.74 6.53 -9.17
CA ASN A 158 -65.71 7.06 -10.16
C ASN A 158 -65.23 6.70 -11.58
N VAL A 159 -66.05 6.35 -12.57
CA VAL A 159 -67.49 6.23 -12.74
C VAL A 159 -67.70 5.49 -14.07
N LEU A 160 -68.69 4.58 -14.07
CA LEU A 160 -69.51 4.09 -15.19
C LEU A 160 -69.05 4.37 -16.64
N LYS A 161 -68.92 3.30 -17.43
CA LYS A 161 -69.84 3.07 -18.55
C LYS A 161 -69.77 1.65 -19.14
N ASN A 162 -70.97 1.07 -19.22
CA ASN A 162 -71.36 -0.14 -19.95
C ASN A 162 -70.72 -0.29 -21.34
N LEU A 163 -70.43 -1.53 -21.72
CA LEU A 163 -71.04 -2.22 -22.89
C LEU A 163 -70.58 -3.69 -22.85
N PHE A 164 -71.43 -4.61 -22.37
CA PHE A 164 -72.19 -5.53 -23.23
C PHE A 164 -71.37 -6.20 -24.35
N ALA A 165 -71.01 -7.48 -24.17
CA ALA A 165 -71.41 -8.59 -25.07
C ALA A 165 -70.54 -9.86 -24.90
N SER A 166 -71.22 -10.96 -24.55
CA SER A 166 -71.08 -12.33 -25.10
C SER A 166 -69.79 -13.12 -24.85
N LYS A 167 -69.76 -14.07 -23.89
CA LYS A 167 -70.17 -15.51 -23.96
C LYS A 167 -69.00 -16.49 -24.28
N PRO A 168 -69.07 -17.77 -23.86
CA PRO A 168 -67.96 -18.60 -23.36
C PRO A 168 -67.57 -19.78 -24.29
N SER A 169 -66.55 -20.57 -23.91
CA SER A 169 -66.38 -22.04 -24.10
C SER A 169 -64.86 -22.36 -24.08
N GLU A 170 -64.28 -23.03 -23.08
CA GLU A 170 -64.25 -24.50 -22.79
C GLU A 170 -63.56 -25.39 -23.85
N GLY A 171 -62.69 -26.29 -23.36
CA GLY A 171 -62.15 -27.51 -24.00
C GLY A 171 -60.77 -27.32 -24.63
N GLU A 172 -59.64 -27.81 -24.11
CA GLU A 172 -59.28 -29.16 -23.63
C GLU A 172 -59.38 -30.23 -24.74
N SER A 173 -58.24 -30.51 -25.40
CA SER A 173 -57.69 -31.82 -25.77
C SER A 173 -56.33 -31.65 -26.44
#